data_AF-A0AAV6UX16-F1
#
_entry.id   AF-A0AAV6UX16-F1
#
_cell.length_a   1.000
_cell.length_b   1.000
_cell.length_c   1.000
_cell.angle_alpha   90.00
_cell.angle_beta   90.00
_cell.angle_gamma   90.00
#
_symmetry.space_group_name_H-M   'P 1'
#
loop_
_entity.id
_entity.type
_entity.pdbx_description
1 polymer ?
#
loop_
_entity_poly.entity_id
_entity_poly.type
_entity_poly.pdbx_seq_one_letter_code
_entity_poly.pdbx_strand_id
1 'polypeptide(L)'
;MYPESEDQRNWEDRRVLSREIRKNRTQPMALIREEFQQVSGSIVSMNTIRKEAHLLGFHGRAAAHKPLITKFNCAARLMWCKAIEIGP
;
A
#
# COMPACT_ATOMS: atom_id res chain seq x y z
N MET A 1 27.88 -1.57 -25.62
CA MET A 1 26.84 -2.59 -25.40
C MET A 1 26.43 -2.47 -23.94
N TYR A 2 25.33 -1.76 -23.64
CA TYR A 2 24.83 -1.63 -22.28
C TYR A 2 24.05 -2.90 -21.89
N PRO A 3 24.02 -3.29 -20.61
CA PRO A 3 23.55 -4.61 -20.23
C PRO A 3 22.03 -4.58 -20.03
N GLU A 4 21.28 -5.00 -21.05
CA GLU A 4 19.83 -5.26 -20.97
C GLU A 4 19.46 -6.12 -19.74
N SER A 5 20.37 -6.98 -19.28
CA SER A 5 20.17 -7.85 -18.12
C SER A 5 20.07 -7.14 -16.76
N GLU A 6 20.61 -5.92 -16.61
CA GLU A 6 20.53 -5.15 -15.36
C GLU A 6 19.23 -4.35 -15.31
N ASP A 7 18.86 -3.71 -16.42
CA ASP A 7 17.56 -3.03 -16.55
C ASP A 7 16.40 -4.04 -16.42
N GLN A 8 16.56 -5.25 -16.98
CA GLN A 8 15.61 -6.35 -16.85
C GLN A 8 15.52 -6.88 -15.40
N ARG A 9 16.60 -6.85 -14.62
CA ARG A 9 16.53 -7.23 -13.19
C ARG A 9 15.85 -6.16 -12.35
N ASN A 10 16.07 -4.89 -12.69
CA ASN A 10 15.51 -3.75 -11.97
C ASN A 10 13.98 -3.66 -12.05
N TRP A 11 13.36 -3.88 -13.23
CA TRP A 11 11.90 -3.83 -13.32
C TRP A 11 11.22 -5.00 -12.59
N GLU A 12 11.81 -6.20 -12.61
CA GLU A 12 11.28 -7.37 -11.90
C GLU A 12 11.26 -7.12 -10.39
N ASP A 13 12.41 -6.71 -9.84
CA ASP A 13 12.56 -6.37 -8.43
C ASP A 13 11.59 -5.26 -8.02
N ARG A 14 11.43 -4.23 -8.86
CA ARG A 14 10.48 -3.15 -8.58
C ARG A 14 9.03 -3.63 -8.54
N ARG A 15 8.64 -4.57 -9.41
CA ARG A 15 7.30 -5.18 -9.39
C ARG A 15 7.09 -6.02 -8.14
N VAL A 16 8.06 -6.85 -7.77
CA VAL A 16 8.00 -7.68 -6.56
C VAL A 16 7.91 -6.81 -5.32
N LEU A 17 8.73 -5.76 -5.22
CA LEU A 17 8.69 -4.80 -4.12
C LEU A 17 7.34 -4.07 -4.04
N SER A 18 6.80 -3.65 -5.18
CA SER A 18 5.48 -3.01 -5.24
C SER A 18 4.36 -3.93 -4.77
N ARG A 19 4.44 -5.22 -5.11
CA ARG A 19 3.49 -6.24 -4.65
C ARG A 19 3.59 -6.43 -3.14
N GLU A 20 4.80 -6.52 -2.60
CA GLU A 20 5.02 -6.72 -1.16
C GLU A 20 4.48 -5.54 -0.34
N ILE A 21 4.78 -4.31 -0.75
CA ILE A 21 4.27 -3.09 -0.11
C ILE A 21 2.74 -3.06 -0.09
N ARG A 22 2.08 -3.58 -1.13
CA ARG A 22 0.60 -3.56 -1.23
C ARG A 22 -0.09 -4.65 -0.44
N LYS A 23 0.58 -5.75 -0.07
CA LYS A 23 -0.04 -6.86 0.67
C LYS A 23 -0.65 -6.40 1.99
N ASN A 24 0.09 -5.60 2.76
CA ASN A 24 -0.37 -5.13 4.06
C ASN A 24 0.04 -3.67 4.29
N ARG A 25 -0.96 -2.78 4.28
CA ARG A 25 -0.74 -1.33 4.41
C ARG A 25 -0.18 -0.90 5.78
N THR A 26 -0.33 -1.74 6.80
CA THR A 26 0.08 -1.44 8.19
C THR A 26 1.38 -2.12 8.60
N GLN A 27 2.00 -2.87 7.70
CA GLN A 27 3.22 -3.61 7.99
C GLN A 27 4.41 -2.66 8.13
N PRO A 28 5.30 -2.87 9.12
CA PRO A 28 6.51 -2.08 9.25
C PRO A 28 7.45 -2.32 8.06
N MET A 29 8.11 -1.25 7.60
CA MET A 29 9.01 -1.30 6.43
C MET A 29 10.17 -2.30 6.58
N ALA A 30 10.61 -2.59 7.80
CA ALA A 30 11.66 -3.58 8.06
C ALA A 30 11.22 -5.01 7.69
N LEU A 31 9.96 -5.36 7.95
CA LEU A 31 9.42 -6.66 7.56
C LEU A 31 9.21 -6.74 6.05
N ILE A 32 8.72 -5.66 5.43
CA ILE A 32 8.61 -5.58 3.96
C ILE A 32 9.97 -5.84 3.29
N ARG A 33 11.06 -5.33 3.87
CA ARG A 33 12.42 -5.58 3.38
C ARG A 33 12.80 -7.05 3.46
N GLU A 34 12.55 -7.69 4.61
CA GLU A 34 12.88 -9.11 4.82
C GLU A 34 12.09 -10.01 3.87
N GLU A 35 10.79 -9.77 3.73
CA GLU A 35 9.94 -10.52 2.80
C GLU A 35 10.36 -10.31 1.35
N PHE A 36 10.67 -9.07 0.96
CA PHE A 36 11.21 -8.78 -0.36
C PHE A 36 12.51 -9.54 -0.62
N GLN A 37 13.44 -9.50 0.33
CA GLN A 37 14.73 -10.20 0.21
C GLN A 37 14.55 -11.71 0.11
N GLN A 38 13.59 -12.29 0.84
CA GLN A 38 13.28 -13.73 0.73
C GLN A 38 12.69 -14.10 -0.64
N VAL A 39 11.88 -13.24 -1.24
CA VAL A 39 11.19 -13.52 -2.51
C VAL A 39 12.06 -13.24 -3.73
N SER A 40 12.76 -12.11 -3.75
CA SER A 40 13.58 -11.66 -4.89
C SER A 40 15.04 -12.12 -4.77
N GLY A 41 15.55 -12.34 -3.55
CA GLY A 41 16.98 -12.56 -3.29
C GLY A 41 17.82 -11.28 -3.37
N SER A 42 17.24 -10.17 -3.84
CA SER A 42 17.88 -8.86 -3.93
C SER A 42 17.84 -8.12 -2.61
N ILE A 43 18.88 -7.32 -2.33
CA ILE A 43 19.00 -6.52 -1.12
C ILE A 43 18.73 -5.06 -1.48
N VAL A 44 17.73 -4.46 -0.83
CA VAL A 44 17.37 -3.05 -1.03
C VAL A 44 17.55 -2.25 0.25
N SER A 45 17.96 -0.99 0.10
CA SER A 45 18.06 -0.06 1.22
C SER A 45 16.67 0.31 1.75
N MET A 46 16.59 0.66 3.03
CA MET A 46 15.35 1.20 3.62
C MET A 46 14.87 2.48 2.89
N ASN A 47 15.80 3.27 2.34
CA ASN A 47 15.45 4.48 1.60
C ASN A 47 14.77 4.16 0.27
N THR A 48 15.17 3.07 -0.40
CA THR A 48 14.53 2.56 -1.62
C THR A 48 13.10 2.14 -1.34
N ILE A 49 12.87 1.37 -0.27
CA ILE A 49 11.53 0.94 0.15
C ILE A 49 10.66 2.16 0.44
N ARG A 50 11.19 3.15 1.16
CA ARG A 50 10.46 4.39 1.46
C ARG A 50 10.07 5.15 0.20
N LYS A 51 10.98 5.29 -0.78
CA LYS A 51 10.71 5.96 -2.05
C LYS A 51 9.61 5.24 -2.83
N GLU A 52 9.70 3.92 -3.00
CA GLU A 52 8.69 3.15 -3.71
C GLU A 52 7.34 3.17 -2.98
N ALA A 53 7.33 3.07 -1.64
CA ALA A 53 6.11 3.21 -0.85
C ALA A 53 5.45 4.59 -1.06
N HIS A 54 6.25 5.67 -1.09
CA HIS A 54 5.75 7.01 -1.40
C HIS A 54 5.17 7.12 -2.81
N LEU A 55 5.84 6.54 -3.82
CA LEU A 55 5.33 6.51 -5.21
C LEU A 55 4.00 5.75 -5.32
N LEU A 56 3.80 4.76 -4.45
CA LEU A 56 2.56 3.99 -4.34
C LEU A 56 1.47 4.67 -3.48
N GLY A 57 1.71 5.89 -2.98
CA GLY A 57 0.75 6.64 -2.16
C GLY A 57 0.67 6.18 -0.69
N PHE A 58 1.67 5.44 -0.22
CA PHE A 58 1.80 5.10 1.20
C PHE A 58 2.59 6.18 1.91
N HIS A 59 1.89 6.94 2.75
CA HIS A 59 2.48 7.95 3.60
C HIS A 59 2.38 7.49 5.06
N GLY A 60 3.43 7.68 5.85
CA GLY A 60 3.49 7.27 7.26
C GLY A 60 2.57 8.06 8.21
N ARG A 61 1.52 8.71 7.69
CA ARG A 61 0.56 9.46 8.50
C ARG A 61 -0.47 8.48 9.05
N ALA A 62 -0.65 8.48 10.37
CA ALA A 62 -1.74 7.76 11.00
C ALA A 62 -3.07 8.32 10.47
N ALA A 63 -3.93 7.46 9.95
CA ALA A 63 -5.29 7.85 9.61
C ALA A 63 -6.05 8.22 10.90
N ALA A 64 -6.94 9.20 10.82
CA ALA A 64 -7.83 9.51 11.95
C ALA A 64 -8.61 8.25 12.35
N HIS A 65 -8.69 8.00 13.66
CA HIS A 65 -9.45 6.87 14.19
C HIS A 65 -10.93 7.03 13.82
N LYS A 66 -11.45 6.14 12.97
CA LYS A 66 -12.87 6.15 12.63
C LYS A 66 -13.67 5.66 13.84
N PRO A 67 -14.80 6.29 14.18
CA PRO A 67 -15.67 5.75 15.23
C PRO A 67 -16.12 4.34 14.85
N LEU A 68 -16.26 3.47 15.86
CA LEU A 68 -16.75 2.11 15.66
C LEU A 68 -18.25 2.16 15.32
N ILE A 69 -18.57 2.15 14.03
CA ILE A 69 -19.96 2.19 13.55
C ILE A 69 -20.46 0.76 13.42
N THR A 70 -21.55 0.43 14.10
CA THR A 70 -22.23 -0.87 13.94
C THR A 70 -22.80 -1.00 12.52
N LYS A 71 -23.00 -2.23 12.03
CA LYS A 71 -23.60 -2.46 10.70
C LYS A 71 -24.95 -1.74 10.55
N PHE A 72 -25.75 -1.71 11.62
CA PHE A 72 -27.02 -1.00 11.69
C PHE A 72 -26.84 0.51 11.47
N ASN A 73 -25.94 1.15 12.23
CA ASN A 73 -25.68 2.59 12.10
C ASN A 73 -25.11 2.95 10.72
N CYS A 74 -24.33 2.06 10.10
CA CYS A 74 -23.84 2.24 8.73
C CYS A 74 -25.00 2.28 7.72
N ALA A 75 -25.93 1.31 7.82
CA ALA A 75 -27.10 1.24 6.96
C ALA A 75 -28.02 2.47 7.15
N ALA A 76 -28.28 2.87 8.40
CA ALA A 76 -29.08 4.04 8.71
C ALA A 76 -28.49 5.33 8.11
N ARG A 77 -27.16 5.52 8.24
CA ARG A 77 -26.47 6.67 7.62
C ARG A 77 -26.56 6.66 6.11
N LEU A 78 -26.42 5.50 5.47
CA LEU A 78 -26.54 5.38 4.01
C LEU A 78 -27.95 5.71 3.54
N MET A 79 -28.98 5.22 4.23
CA MET A 79 -30.38 5.54 3.90
C MET A 79 -30.65 7.04 4.07
N TRP A 80 -30.19 7.65 5.16
CA TRP A 80 -30.32 9.08 5.39
C TRP A 80 -29.66 9.91 4.29
N CYS A 81 -28.43 9.55 3.87
CA CYS A 81 -27.76 10.24 2.75
C CYS A 81 -28.56 10.12 1.45
N LYS A 82 -29.06 8.93 1.12
CA LYS A 82 -29.87 8.70 -0.09
C LYS A 82 -31.19 9.46 -0.07
N ALA A 83 -31.83 9.56 1.09
CA ALA A 83 -33.06 10.32 1.27
C ALA A 83 -32.86 11.84 1.18
N ILE A 84 -31.63 12.33 1.36
CA ILE A 84 -31.28 13.74 1.14
C ILE A 84 -30.94 13.99 -0.33
N GLU A 85 -30.30 13.03 -1.00
CA GLU A 85 -29.96 13.11 -2.42
C GLU A 85 -31.21 13.08 -3.32
N ILE A 86 -32.22 12.33 -2.87
CA ILE A 86 -33.56 12.28 -3.44
C ILE A 86 -34.43 13.18 -2.57
N GLY A 87 -34.30 14.50 -2.72
CA GLY A 87 -35.16 15.46 -2.01
C GLY A 87 -36.65 15.21 -2.28
N PRO A 88 -37.57 15.82 -1.50
CA PRO A 88 -38.99 15.83 -1.85
C PRO A 88 -39.24 16.45 -3.23
#